data_AF-A0A3B9FIS4-F1
#
_entry.id   AF-A0A3B9FIS4-F1
#
_cell.length_a   1.000
_cell.length_b   1.000
_cell.length_c   1.000
_cell.angle_alpha   90.00
_cell.angle_beta   90.00
_cell.angle_gamma   90.00
#
_symmetry.space_group_name_H-M   'P 1'
#
loop_
_entity.id
_entity.type
_entity.pdbx_description
1 polymer ?
#
loop_
_entity_poly.entity_id
_entity_poly.type
_entity_poly.pdbx_seq_one_letter_code
_entity_poly.pdbx_strand_id
1 'polypeptide(L)' 'MTTMTFFTTPMARQFVGFDTLFDELNALAERKESNYPAYNIAKDDDEHYRIELALAGFSSDEISIQTEKGI' A
#
# COMPACT_ATOMS: atom_id res chain seq x y z
N MET A 1 31.51 -24.38 11.36
CA MET A 1 30.22 -24.91 10.88
C MET A 1 29.12 -24.07 11.51
N THR A 2 28.45 -23.24 10.71
CA THR A 2 27.42 -22.30 11.17
C THR A 2 26.08 -23.03 11.28
N THR A 3 25.55 -23.20 12.49
CA THR A 3 24.22 -23.77 12.69
C THR A 3 23.17 -22.74 12.29
N MET A 4 22.52 -22.96 11.13
CA MET A 4 21.36 -22.19 10.70
C MET A 4 20.15 -22.61 11.56
N THR A 5 19.74 -21.76 12.49
CA THR A 5 18.52 -21.94 13.27
C THR A 5 17.31 -21.60 12.39
N PHE A 6 16.62 -22.62 11.88
CA PHE A 6 15.34 -22.44 11.22
C PHE A 6 14.29 -22.06 12.25
N PHE A 7 13.80 -20.82 12.21
CA PHE A 7 12.62 -20.40 12.97
C PHE A 7 11.38 -21.03 12.31
N THR A 8 11.10 -22.30 12.62
CA THR A 8 9.80 -22.90 12.33
C THR A 8 8.83 -22.43 13.40
N THR A 9 8.34 -21.21 13.28
CA THR A 9 7.29 -20.65 14.14
C THR A 9 5.98 -21.40 13.86
N PRO A 10 5.44 -22.23 14.78
CA PRO A 10 4.16 -22.90 14.56
C PRO A 10 3.02 -22.01 15.05
N MET A 11 2.98 -20.75 14.61
CA MET A 11 1.94 -19.77 14.98
C MET A 11 0.83 -19.72 13.92
N ALA A 12 0.51 -20.87 13.32
CA ALA A 12 -0.57 -20.99 12.33
C ALA A 12 -1.74 -21.86 12.83
N ARG A 13 -1.83 -22.14 14.14
CA ARG A 13 -2.90 -22.96 14.72
C ARG A 13 -3.83 -22.21 15.68
N GLN A 14 -3.92 -20.88 15.56
CA GLN A 14 -4.83 -20.07 16.38
C GLN A 14 -5.77 -19.15 15.57
N PHE A 15 -5.76 -19.22 14.25
CA PHE A 15 -6.57 -18.36 13.40
C PHE A 15 -7.56 -19.13 12.54
N VAL A 16 -8.37 -19.99 13.17
CA VAL A 16 -9.51 -20.60 12.46
C VAL A 16 -10.50 -19.47 12.13
N GLY A 17 -10.58 -19.11 10.84
CA GLY A 17 -11.43 -18.02 10.34
C GLY A 17 -10.69 -16.76 9.85
N PHE A 18 -9.36 -16.69 9.95
CA PHE A 18 -8.60 -15.66 9.22
C PHE A 18 -8.14 -16.14 7.86
N ASP A 19 -8.28 -17.43 7.53
CA ASP A 19 -7.94 -17.96 6.21
C ASP A 19 -8.62 -17.13 5.10
N THR A 20 -9.92 -16.82 5.27
CA THR A 20 -10.67 -15.96 4.34
C THR A 20 -10.16 -14.52 4.32
N LEU A 21 -9.80 -13.93 5.46
CA LEU A 21 -9.26 -12.57 5.52
C LEU A 21 -7.86 -12.48 4.89
N PHE A 22 -7.03 -13.50 5.07
CA PHE A 22 -5.72 -13.61 4.43
C PHE A 22 -5.87 -13.85 2.92
N ASP A 23 -6.81 -14.68 2.49
CA ASP A 23 -7.11 -14.90 1.07
C ASP A 23 -7.64 -13.62 0.42
N GLU A 24 -8.51 -12.87 1.08
CA GLU A 24 -8.99 -11.56 0.60
C GLU A 24 -7.88 -10.52 0.56
N LEU A 25 -7.03 -10.45 1.58
CA LEU A 25 -5.87 -9.55 1.61
C LEU A 25 -4.86 -9.89 0.52
N ASN A 26 -4.58 -11.18 0.30
CA ASN A 26 -3.71 -11.65 -0.78
C ASN A 26 -4.32 -11.36 -2.15
N ALA A 27 -5.62 -11.60 -2.33
CA ALA A 27 -6.31 -11.25 -3.56
C ALA A 27 -6.32 -9.73 -3.80
N LEU A 28 -6.38 -8.90 -2.76
CA LEU A 28 -6.24 -7.44 -2.86
C LEU A 28 -4.81 -7.02 -3.22
N ALA A 29 -3.81 -7.70 -2.65
CA ALA A 29 -2.40 -7.47 -2.95
C ALA A 29 -2.02 -7.93 -4.38
N GLU A 30 -2.66 -8.97 -4.91
CA GLU A 30 -2.53 -9.41 -6.29
C GLU A 30 -3.30 -8.52 -7.27
N ARG A 31 -4.42 -7.92 -6.82
CA ARG A 31 -5.07 -6.77 -7.47
C ARG A 31 -4.29 -5.48 -7.23
N LYS A 32 -2.96 -5.53 -7.33
CA LYS A 32 -2.14 -4.34 -7.53
C LYS A 32 -2.41 -3.85 -8.94
N GLU A 33 -3.60 -3.27 -9.11
CA GLU A 33 -3.95 -2.45 -10.26
C GLU A 33 -2.75 -1.53 -10.48
N SER A 34 -2.28 -1.47 -11.72
CA SER A 34 -1.06 -0.75 -12.09
C SER A 34 -1.28 0.73 -11.83
N ASN A 35 -1.09 1.13 -10.58
CA ASN A 35 -1.38 2.46 -10.09
C ASN A 35 -0.24 3.35 -10.55
N TYR A 36 -0.31 3.76 -11.80
CA TYR A 36 0.59 4.74 -12.38
C TYR A 36 -0.19 6.05 -12.57
N PRO A 37 0.34 7.17 -12.07
CA PRO A 37 1.60 7.29 -11.33
C PRO A 37 1.50 6.66 -9.94
N ALA A 38 2.61 6.13 -9.41
CA ALA A 38 2.61 5.61 -8.05
C ALA A 38 2.30 6.77 -7.09
N TYR A 39 1.23 6.64 -6.31
CA TYR A 39 0.80 7.68 -5.37
C TYR A 39 0.58 7.12 -3.96
N ASN A 40 0.67 8.01 -2.99
CA ASN A 40 0.37 7.77 -1.59
C ASN A 40 -0.56 8.88 -1.08
N ILE A 41 -1.48 8.53 -0.18
CA ILE A 41 -2.36 9.49 0.48
C ILE A 41 -2.18 9.28 1.99
N ALA A 42 -1.62 10.28 2.66
CA ALA A 42 -1.41 10.28 4.10
C ALA A 42 -2.33 11.30 4.77
N LYS A 43 -2.97 10.90 5.88
CA LYS A 43 -3.70 11.81 6.76
C LYS A 43 -2.74 12.22 7.88
N ASP A 44 -2.31 13.47 7.88
CA ASP A 44 -1.37 14.01 8.87
C ASP A 44 -2.10 14.45 10.15
N ASP A 45 -3.32 14.99 10.00
CA ASP A 45 -4.19 15.40 11.11
C ASP A 45 -5.66 15.34 10.67
N ASP A 46 -6.61 15.66 11.54
CA ASP A 46 -8.05 15.62 11.22
C ASP A 46 -8.46 16.52 10.04
N GLU A 47 -7.73 17.61 9.82
CA GLU A 47 -8.00 18.57 8.74
C GLU A 47 -6.95 18.55 7.63
N HIS A 48 -5.88 17.74 7.75
CA HIS A 48 -4.73 17.80 6.83
C HIS A 48 -4.48 16.48 6.12
N TYR A 49 -4.58 16.52 4.78
CA TYR A 49 -4.27 15.40 3.89
C TYR A 49 -3.09 15.75 2.99
N ARG A 50 -2.18 14.80 2.83
CA ARG A 50 -1.02 14.89 1.96
C ARG A 50 -1.14 13.85 0.85
N ILE A 51 -1.02 14.30 -0.38
CA ILE A 51 -1.00 13.44 -1.57
C ILE A 51 0.42 13.50 -2.14
N GLU A 52 1.08 12.35 -2.24
CA GLU A 52 2.42 12.21 -2.79
C GLU A 52 2.35 11.40 -4.09
N LEU A 53 2.96 11.89 -5.16
CA LEU A 53 3.01 11.19 -6.45
C LEU A 53 4.45 11.06 -6.94
N ALA A 54 4.81 9.89 -7.44
CA ALA A 54 6.08 9.65 -8.11
C ALA A 54 5.96 9.95 -9.61
N LEU A 55 6.38 11.14 -10.00
CA LEU A 55 6.33 11.64 -11.39
C LEU A 55 7.75 11.74 -11.98
N ALA A 56 8.48 10.62 -12.01
CA ALA A 56 9.82 10.60 -12.58
C ALA A 56 9.80 10.95 -14.07
N GLY A 57 10.64 11.89 -14.48
CA GLY A 57 10.78 12.31 -15.89
C GLY A 57 9.89 13.48 -16.33
N PHE A 58 9.08 14.04 -15.44
CA PHE A 58 8.34 15.28 -15.69
C PHE A 58 9.01 16.48 -15.03
N SER A 59 9.02 17.62 -15.69
CA SER A 59 9.34 18.90 -15.06
C SER A 59 8.12 19.46 -14.33
N SER A 60 8.33 20.41 -13.41
CA SER A 60 7.22 21.03 -12.67
C SER A 60 6.27 21.81 -13.57
N ASP A 61 6.76 22.35 -14.69
CA ASP A 61 6.00 23.05 -15.71
C ASP A 61 5.11 22.13 -16.57
N GLU A 62 5.38 20.83 -16.59
CA GLU A 62 4.54 19.81 -17.25
C GLU A 62 3.41 19.28 -16.37
N ILE A 63 3.38 19.65 -15.08
CA ILE A 63 2.42 19.15 -14.09
C ILE A 63 1.34 20.21 -13.83
N SER A 64 0.07 19.83 -14.02
CA SER A 64 -1.09 20.68 -13.71
C SER A 64 -2.00 19.99 -12.70
N ILE A 65 -2.29 20.68 -11.59
CA ILE A 65 -3.14 20.18 -10.51
C ILE A 65 -4.50 20.88 -10.61
N GLN A 66 -5.57 20.10 -10.73
CA GLN A 66 -6.94 20.62 -10.80
C GLN A 66 -7.80 19.92 -9.74
N THR A 67 -8.75 20.66 -9.16
CA THR A 67 -9.72 20.12 -8.19
C THR A 67 -11.11 20.29 -8.79
N GLU A 68 -11.79 19.17 -9.08
CA GLU A 68 -13.08 19.21 -9.77
C GLU A 68 -14.25 19.46 -8.82
N LYS A 69 -14.12 19.13 -7.52
CA LYS A 69 -15.18 19.31 -6.53
C LYS A 69 -14.57 19.65 -5.16
N GLY A 70 -14.64 20.94 -4.79
CA GLY A 70 -14.43 21.37 -3.42
C GLY A 70 -15.72 21.16 -2.63
N ILE A 71 -15.80 20.08 -1.86
CA ILE A 71 -16.72 19.90 -0.76
C ILE A 71 -15.93 19.48 0.47
#